data_AF-A0A7Y0X8V3-F1
#
_entry.id   AF-A0A7Y0X8V3-F1
#
_cell.length_a   1.000
_cell.length_b   1.000
_cell.length_c   1.000
_cell.angle_alpha   90.00
_cell.angle_beta   90.00
_cell.angle_gamma   90.00
#
_symmetry.space_group_name_H-M   'P 1'
#
loop_
_entity.id
_entity.type
_entity.pdbx_description
1 polymer ?
#
loop_
_entity_poly.entity_id
_entity_poly.type
_entity_poly.pdbx_seq_one_letter_code
_entity_poly.pdbx_strand_id
1 'polypeptide(L)'
;PSQEMIKQFTLALKGHIGVARARFPKGTRGYQIDTLARQHLWAEGYDYDHGTGHGVGHFLSVHEGPASISKKQIDVPLTGGMVLSNEPGYYRADAFGIRIENLELVVETPT
;
A
#
# COMPACT_ATOMS: atom_id res chain seq x y z
N PRO A 1 24.88 3.11 -2.33
CA PRO A 1 23.83 2.76 -1.33
C PRO A 1 24.42 1.83 -0.26
N SER A 2 24.11 2.04 1.03
CA SER A 2 24.54 1.11 2.08
C SER A 2 23.77 -0.22 2.01
N GLN A 3 24.30 -1.27 2.64
CA GLN A 3 23.60 -2.57 2.73
C GLN A 3 22.23 -2.42 3.41
N GLU A 4 22.13 -1.57 4.42
CA GLU A 4 20.87 -1.26 5.10
C GLU A 4 19.88 -0.58 4.15
N MET A 5 20.30 0.44 3.39
CA MET A 5 19.43 1.12 2.42
C MET A 5 18.89 0.14 1.36
N ILE A 6 19.74 -0.76 0.85
CA ILE A 6 19.34 -1.79 -0.13
C ILE A 6 18.33 -2.76 0.50
N LYS A 7 18.59 -3.23 1.73
CA LYS A 7 17.68 -4.12 2.44
C LYS A 7 16.31 -3.47 2.66
N GLN A 8 16.27 -2.26 3.23
CA GLN A 8 15.01 -1.56 3.52
C GLN A 8 14.24 -1.20 2.25
N PHE A 9 14.95 -0.80 1.18
CA PHE A 9 14.34 -0.60 -0.13
C PHE A 9 13.68 -1.88 -0.63
N THR A 10 14.38 -2.99 -0.55
CA THR A 10 13.89 -4.28 -1.03
C THR A 10 12.69 -4.76 -0.21
N LEU A 11 12.66 -4.53 1.11
CA LEU A 11 11.52 -4.89 1.95
C LEU A 11 10.27 -4.06 1.59
N ALA A 12 10.40 -2.74 1.44
CA ALA A 12 9.32 -1.88 0.99
C ALA A 12 8.84 -2.26 -0.43
N LEU A 13 9.76 -2.56 -1.35
CA LEU A 13 9.44 -2.98 -2.70
C LEU A 13 8.67 -4.32 -2.74
N LYS A 14 9.07 -5.29 -1.91
CA LYS A 14 8.33 -6.56 -1.80
C LYS A 14 6.89 -6.31 -1.33
N GLY A 15 6.69 -5.39 -0.38
CA GLY A 15 5.36 -4.96 0.07
C GLY A 15 4.56 -4.32 -1.07
N HIS A 16 5.18 -3.41 -1.82
CA HIS A 16 4.57 -2.73 -2.96
C HIS A 16 4.10 -3.75 -4.01
N ILE A 17 4.97 -4.69 -4.39
CA ILE A 17 4.65 -5.77 -5.34
C ILE A 17 3.56 -6.70 -4.78
N GLY A 18 3.55 -6.94 -3.47
CA GLY A 18 2.54 -7.75 -2.79
C GLY A 18 1.12 -7.20 -2.95
N VAL A 19 0.97 -5.88 -2.83
CA VAL A 19 -0.32 -5.20 -3.10
C VAL A 19 -0.64 -5.19 -4.59
N ALA A 20 0.32 -4.81 -5.44
CA ALA A 20 0.13 -4.71 -6.89
C ALA A 20 -0.32 -6.02 -7.56
N ARG A 21 -0.01 -7.17 -6.95
CA ARG A 21 -0.34 -8.51 -7.45
C ARG A 21 -1.48 -9.18 -6.70
N ALA A 22 -2.11 -8.49 -5.74
CA ALA A 22 -3.15 -9.07 -4.92
C ALA A 22 -4.38 -9.44 -5.76
N ARG A 23 -4.84 -10.68 -5.62
CA ARG A 23 -6.18 -11.11 -6.05
C ARG A 23 -7.02 -11.31 -4.80
N PHE A 24 -8.20 -10.70 -4.77
CA PHE A 24 -9.06 -10.72 -3.60
C PHE A 24 -10.53 -10.89 -3.99
N PRO A 25 -11.37 -11.51 -3.14
CA PRO A 25 -12.80 -11.64 -3.41
C PRO A 25 -13.51 -10.28 -3.48
N LYS A 26 -14.57 -10.20 -4.28
CA LYS A 26 -15.47 -9.05 -4.27
C LYS A 26 -15.99 -8.78 -2.85
N GLY A 27 -15.99 -7.51 -2.46
CA GLY A 27 -16.37 -7.10 -1.11
C GLY A 27 -15.20 -7.03 -0.13
N THR A 28 -13.96 -7.29 -0.55
CA THR A 28 -12.77 -7.05 0.27
C THR A 28 -12.58 -5.56 0.54
N ARG A 29 -12.28 -5.19 1.79
CA ARG A 29 -11.94 -3.82 2.22
C ARG A 29 -10.43 -3.64 2.20
N GLY A 30 -9.96 -2.41 2.00
CA GLY A 30 -8.51 -2.16 1.89
C GLY A 30 -7.71 -2.49 3.15
N TYR A 31 -8.30 -2.42 4.35
CA TYR A 31 -7.62 -2.86 5.58
C TYR A 31 -7.30 -4.35 5.61
N GLN A 32 -8.00 -5.17 4.82
CA GLN A 32 -7.71 -6.61 4.69
C GLN A 32 -6.51 -6.86 3.76
N ILE A 33 -6.11 -5.85 2.97
CA ILE A 33 -5.02 -5.90 2.00
C ILE A 33 -3.75 -5.22 2.55
N ASP A 34 -3.87 -4.22 3.42
CA ASP A 34 -2.76 -3.44 4.00
C ASP A 34 -1.62 -4.31 4.58
N THR A 35 -1.95 -5.47 5.17
CA THR A 35 -0.93 -6.42 5.67
C THR A 35 0.01 -6.94 4.57
N LEU A 36 -0.44 -7.05 3.32
CA LEU A 36 0.41 -7.50 2.21
C LEU A 36 1.59 -6.54 1.95
N ALA A 37 1.38 -5.24 2.18
CA ALA A 37 2.43 -4.23 2.09
C ALA A 37 3.39 -4.23 3.30
N ARG A 38 2.92 -4.68 4.47
CA ARG A 38 3.67 -4.57 5.73
C ARG A 38 4.42 -5.84 6.13
N GLN A 39 3.90 -7.02 5.76
CA GLN A 39 4.37 -8.31 6.27
C GLN A 39 5.89 -8.51 6.15
N HIS A 40 6.53 -7.97 5.11
CA HIS A 40 7.98 -8.10 4.92
C HIS A 40 8.80 -7.20 5.84
N LEU A 41 8.30 -6.00 6.16
CA LEU A 41 8.90 -5.14 7.18
C LEU A 41 8.64 -5.70 8.58
N TRP A 42 7.42 -6.19 8.85
CA TRP A 42 7.05 -6.80 10.13
C TRP A 42 7.89 -8.03 10.47
N ALA A 43 8.17 -8.89 9.48
CA ALA A 43 9.05 -10.05 9.66
C ALA A 43 10.47 -9.69 10.12
N GLU A 44 10.88 -8.43 9.96
CA GLU A 44 12.18 -7.89 10.33
C GLU A 44 12.09 -6.89 11.51
N GLY A 45 10.91 -6.77 12.15
CA GLY A 45 10.67 -5.90 13.29
C GLY A 45 10.48 -4.42 12.96
N TYR A 46 10.16 -4.08 11.71
CA TYR A 46 9.94 -2.71 11.25
C TYR A 46 8.48 -2.45 10.87
N ASP A 47 8.02 -1.19 10.91
CA ASP A 47 6.73 -0.73 10.38
C ASP A 47 6.87 0.69 9.81
N TYR A 48 5.79 1.27 9.29
CA TYR A 48 5.69 2.68 8.88
C TYR A 48 4.38 3.32 9.38
N ASP A 49 4.44 4.61 9.72
CA ASP A 49 3.39 5.33 10.48
C ASP A 49 2.31 6.01 9.63
N HIS A 50 2.12 5.54 8.40
CA HIS A 50 1.04 5.97 7.51
C HIS A 50 0.27 4.79 6.91
N GLY A 51 -0.83 5.06 6.19
CA GLY A 51 -1.55 4.04 5.42
C GLY A 51 -0.72 3.55 4.24
N THR A 52 -0.99 2.34 3.75
CA THR A 52 -0.38 1.84 2.51
C THR A 52 -0.84 2.62 1.28
N GLY A 53 -2.05 3.20 1.31
CA GLY A 53 -2.53 4.06 0.23
C GLY A 53 -3.92 4.65 0.46
N HIS A 54 -4.31 5.54 -0.45
CA HIS A 54 -5.55 6.31 -0.42
C HIS A 54 -6.18 6.39 -1.82
N GLY A 55 -7.48 6.69 -1.89
CA GLY A 55 -8.13 6.96 -3.18
C GLY A 55 -7.61 8.25 -3.83
N VAL A 56 -7.73 8.34 -5.15
CA VAL A 56 -7.36 9.52 -5.94
C VAL A 56 -8.51 9.93 -6.84
N GLY A 57 -8.94 11.18 -6.74
CA GLY A 57 -10.07 11.71 -7.50
C GLY A 57 -9.69 12.12 -8.93
N HIS A 58 -10.62 11.93 -9.86
CA HIS A 58 -10.44 12.35 -11.25
C HIS A 58 -10.57 13.87 -11.40
N PHE A 59 -9.42 14.56 -11.59
CA PHE A 59 -9.32 16.02 -11.59
C PHE A 59 -9.89 16.67 -10.31
N LEU A 60 -9.80 15.95 -9.19
CA LEU A 60 -10.25 16.38 -7.86
C LEU A 60 -9.10 16.22 -6.85
N SER A 61 -9.43 15.84 -5.60
CA SER A 61 -8.45 15.73 -4.52
C SER A 61 -7.48 14.58 -4.77
N VAL A 62 -6.18 14.84 -4.55
CA VAL A 62 -5.15 13.78 -4.58
C VAL A 62 -5.39 12.74 -3.49
N HIS A 63 -5.94 13.17 -2.34
CA HIS A 63 -6.44 12.28 -1.30
C HIS A 63 -7.98 12.28 -1.33
N GLU A 64 -8.58 11.25 -1.90
CA GLU A 64 -10.03 11.10 -2.00
C GLU A 64 -10.51 9.88 -1.20
N GLY A 65 -11.39 10.12 -0.23
CA GLY A 65 -12.06 9.06 0.51
C GLY A 65 -13.37 8.63 -0.15
N PRO A 66 -14.05 7.59 0.39
CA PRO A 66 -13.67 6.87 1.61
C PRO A 66 -12.71 5.69 1.38
N ALA A 67 -12.47 5.28 0.13
CA ALA A 67 -11.59 4.14 -0.16
C ALA A 67 -10.15 4.39 0.31
N SER A 68 -9.54 3.41 0.99
CA SER A 68 -8.14 3.47 1.42
C SER A 68 -7.57 2.07 1.65
N ILE A 69 -6.26 1.92 1.52
CA ILE A 69 -5.51 0.73 1.95
C ILE A 69 -4.74 1.14 3.19
N SER A 70 -5.26 0.82 4.38
CA SER A 70 -4.62 1.21 5.63
C SER A 70 -5.03 0.31 6.79
N LYS A 71 -4.32 0.38 7.92
CA LYS A 71 -4.73 -0.25 9.18
C LYS A 71 -6.10 0.23 9.70
N LYS A 72 -6.62 1.36 9.20
CA LYS A 72 -7.94 1.89 9.62
C LYS A 72 -9.05 1.02 9.05
N GLN A 73 -9.96 0.57 9.91
CA GLN A 73 -11.09 -0.27 9.54
C GLN A 73 -12.21 0.54 8.85
N ILE A 74 -11.93 1.03 7.64
CA ILE A 74 -12.94 1.68 6.80
C ILE A 74 -13.80 0.60 6.15
N ASP A 75 -15.09 0.58 6.48
CA ASP A 75 -16.05 -0.38 5.92
C ASP A 75 -16.56 0.04 4.54
N VAL A 76 -15.61 0.17 3.59
CA VAL A 76 -15.91 0.43 2.18
C VAL A 76 -15.17 -0.61 1.34
N PRO A 77 -15.89 -1.46 0.58
CA PRO A 77 -15.25 -2.46 -0.26
C PRO A 77 -14.51 -1.77 -1.43
N LEU A 78 -13.39 -2.36 -1.82
CA LEU A 78 -12.72 -2.00 -3.07
C LEU A 78 -13.53 -2.59 -4.24
N THR A 79 -13.85 -1.76 -5.23
CA THR A 79 -14.65 -2.14 -6.39
C THR A 79 -13.95 -1.74 -7.68
N GLY A 80 -14.25 -2.45 -8.78
CA GLY A 80 -13.71 -2.14 -10.10
C GLY A 80 -13.89 -0.67 -10.47
N GLY A 81 -12.85 -0.07 -11.06
CA GLY A 81 -12.82 1.34 -11.46
C GLY A 81 -12.24 2.31 -10.44
N MET A 82 -12.05 1.90 -9.18
CA MET A 82 -11.37 2.73 -8.17
C MET A 82 -9.88 2.87 -8.47
N VAL A 83 -9.34 4.08 -8.35
CA VAL A 83 -7.91 4.38 -8.40
C VAL A 83 -7.40 4.63 -6.99
N LEU A 84 -6.39 3.88 -6.54
CA LEU A 84 -5.75 4.03 -5.23
C LEU A 84 -4.23 4.17 -5.38
N SER A 85 -3.58 4.87 -4.45
CA SER A 85 -2.13 4.78 -4.28
C SER A 85 -1.73 3.43 -3.66
N ASN A 86 -0.52 2.98 -3.97
CA ASN A 86 0.19 1.87 -3.34
C ASN A 86 1.60 2.35 -2.99
N GLU A 87 1.80 2.75 -1.74
CA GLU A 87 2.93 3.58 -1.30
C GLU A 87 3.62 3.12 0.00
N PRO A 88 3.96 1.83 0.18
CA PRO A 88 4.69 1.39 1.37
C PRO A 88 6.04 2.10 1.50
N GLY A 89 6.46 2.27 2.75
CA GLY A 89 7.71 2.97 3.06
C GLY A 89 8.43 2.45 4.29
N TYR A 90 9.60 3.01 4.52
CA TYR A 90 10.42 2.81 5.71
C TYR A 90 11.19 4.10 5.99
N TYR A 91 11.24 4.51 7.25
CA TYR A 91 11.91 5.75 7.65
C TYR A 91 12.81 5.49 8.86
N ARG A 92 14.12 5.75 8.68
CA ARG A 92 15.11 5.73 9.76
C ARG A 92 15.37 7.16 10.19
N ALA A 93 14.97 7.49 11.42
CA ALA A 93 15.20 8.80 12.01
C ALA A 93 16.66 9.24 11.87
N ASP A 94 16.85 10.51 11.54
CA ASP A 94 18.16 11.17 11.39
C ASP A 94 19.09 10.52 10.36
N ALA A 95 18.56 9.69 9.46
CA ALA A 95 19.33 9.00 8.44
C ALA A 95 18.69 9.06 7.04
N PHE A 96 17.73 8.19 6.75
CA PHE A 96 17.15 8.07 5.40
C PHE A 96 15.70 7.61 5.42
N GLY A 97 15.00 7.83 4.30
CA GLY A 97 13.63 7.39 4.09
C GLY A 97 13.45 6.76 2.72
N ILE A 98 12.48 5.86 2.62
CA ILE A 98 12.12 5.13 1.41
C ILE A 98 10.60 5.13 1.30
N ARG A 99 10.09 5.48 0.13
CA ARG A 99 8.71 5.26 -0.28
C ARG A 99 8.70 4.89 -1.75
N ILE A 100 7.91 3.88 -2.12
CA ILE A 100 7.76 3.42 -3.49
C ILE A 100 6.27 3.50 -3.79
N GLU A 101 5.88 4.41 -4.66
CA GLU A 101 4.50 4.83 -4.84
C GLU A 101 4.09 4.75 -6.31
N ASN A 102 2.99 4.02 -6.56
CA ASN A 102 2.28 4.00 -7.85
C ASN A 102 0.79 4.29 -7.59
N LEU A 103 0.09 4.68 -8.66
CA LEU A 103 -1.37 4.63 -8.71
C LEU A 103 -1.80 3.33 -9.41
N GLU A 104 -2.77 2.65 -8.80
CA GLU A 104 -3.28 1.37 -9.26
C GLU A 104 -4.79 1.41 -9.45
N LEU A 105 -5.26 0.72 -10.49
CA LEU A 105 -6.68 0.59 -10.82
C LEU A 105 -7.18 -0.77 -10.34
N VAL A 106 -8.27 -0.77 -9.57
CA VAL A 106 -8.99 -2.00 -9.25
C VAL A 106 -9.70 -2.50 -10.51
N VAL A 107 -9.40 -3.73 -10.93
CA VAL A 107 -9.97 -4.36 -12.12
C VAL A 107 -10.61 -5.71 -11.79
N GLU A 108 -11.63 -6.08 -12.54
CA GLU A 108 -12.20 -7.43 -12.50
C GLU A 108 -11.23 -8.39 -13.20
N THR A 109 -10.99 -9.56 -12.59
CA THR A 109 -10.18 -10.63 -13.21
C THR A 109 -11.04 -11.86 -13.43
N PRO A 110 -10.93 -12.56 -14.59
CA PRO A 110 -11.59 -13.84 -14.79
C PRO A 110 -11.31 -14.83 -13.65
N THR A 111 -12.34 -15.58 -13.26
CA THR A 111 -12.25 -16.68 -12.28
C THR A 111 -11.67 -17.94 -12.88
#